data_AF-A0A933WC86-F1
#
_entry.id   AF-A0A933WC86-F1
#
_cell.length_a   1.000
_cell.length_b   1.000
_cell.length_c   1.000
_cell.angle_alpha   90.00
_cell.angle_beta   90.00
_cell.angle_gamma   90.00
#
_symmetry.space_group_name_H-M   'P 1'
#
loop_
_entity.id
_entity.type
_entity.pdbx_description
1 polymer ?
#
loop_
_entity_poly.entity_id
_entity_poly.type
_entity_poly.pdbx_seq_one_letter_code
_entity_poly.pdbx_strand_id
1 'polypeptide(L)'
;MNYYGLPRATEDIDLLVDPSTDNILRIKNALSFLPDNAIKEVAPDDVEKYEVVRVVDEIAIDLLKKACEITYEKAGIEYFEFKGIRIPVADISTMIKTKQGARPRDKEDLSFLTSL
;
A
#
# COMPACT_ATOMS: atom_id res chain seq x y z
N MET A 1 2.64 -8.67 -6.26
CA MET A 1 4.09 -8.92 -6.09
C MET A 1 4.38 -8.79 -4.61
N ASN A 2 5.03 -9.77 -3.99
CA ASN A 2 5.34 -9.72 -2.56
C ASN A 2 6.86 -9.62 -2.38
N TYR A 3 7.36 -8.42 -2.06
CA TYR A 3 8.82 -8.15 -2.06
C TYR A 3 9.55 -8.84 -0.91
N TYR A 4 8.97 -8.81 0.29
CA TYR A 4 9.53 -9.46 1.49
C TYR A 4 8.70 -10.61 2.05
N GLY A 5 7.50 -10.86 1.52
CA GLY A 5 6.60 -11.87 2.07
C GLY A 5 6.63 -13.18 1.29
N LEU A 6 5.99 -14.20 1.88
CA LEU A 6 5.76 -15.48 1.22
C LEU A 6 5.09 -15.25 -0.15
N PRO A 7 5.62 -15.84 -1.25
CA PRO A 7 5.04 -15.69 -2.57
C PRO A 7 3.63 -16.28 -2.56
N ARG A 8 2.65 -15.38 -2.63
CA ARG A 8 1.23 -15.67 -2.81
C ARG A 8 0.78 -14.91 -4.05
N ALA A 9 -0.24 -15.44 -4.73
CA ALA A 9 -1.01 -14.65 -5.67
C ALA A 9 -1.75 -13.57 -4.87
N THR A 10 -1.16 -12.39 -4.74
CA THR A 10 -1.85 -11.22 -4.20
C THR A 10 -2.76 -10.70 -5.30
N GLU A 11 -4.07 -10.64 -5.05
CA GLU A 11 -5.07 -10.11 -5.99
C GLU A 11 -5.09 -8.57 -6.00
N ASP A 12 -4.50 -7.93 -4.98
CA ASP A 12 -4.51 -6.49 -4.71
C ASP A 12 -3.10 -5.87 -4.52
N ILE A 13 -3.03 -4.54 -4.65
CA ILE A 13 -1.84 -3.70 -4.42
C ILE A 13 -2.14 -2.72 -3.28
N ASP A 14 -1.35 -2.81 -2.20
CA ASP A 14 -1.41 -1.86 -1.09
C ASP A 14 -0.50 -0.64 -1.33
N LEU A 15 -1.06 0.56 -1.21
CA LEU A 15 -0.33 1.83 -1.25
C LEU A 15 -0.51 2.58 0.08
N LEU A 16 0.55 2.66 0.88
CA LEU A 16 0.61 3.59 2.01
C LEU A 16 0.86 5.00 1.48
N VAL A 17 -0.05 5.92 1.72
CA VAL A 17 -0.04 7.26 1.11
C VAL A 17 -0.23 8.37 2.14
N ASP A 18 0.26 9.57 1.83
CA ASP A 18 -0.20 10.78 2.51
C ASP A 18 -1.68 11.01 2.17
N PRO A 19 -2.59 11.06 3.17
CA PRO A 19 -4.02 11.22 2.95
C PRO A 19 -4.43 12.66 2.56
N SER A 20 -3.49 13.60 2.47
CA SER A 20 -3.77 14.98 2.09
C SER A 20 -4.50 15.07 0.74
N THR A 21 -5.49 15.96 0.66
CA THR A 21 -6.30 16.17 -0.54
C THR A 21 -5.45 16.38 -1.80
N ASP A 22 -4.36 17.14 -1.71
CA ASP A 22 -3.45 17.37 -2.84
C ASP A 22 -2.82 16.07 -3.34
N ASN A 23 -2.32 15.23 -2.42
CA ASN A 23 -1.73 13.96 -2.78
C ASN A 23 -2.77 12.98 -3.35
N ILE A 24 -3.98 12.93 -2.79
CA ILE A 24 -5.06 12.10 -3.32
C ILE A 24 -5.44 12.54 -4.74
N LEU A 25 -5.54 13.85 -5.02
CA LEU A 25 -5.79 14.32 -6.40
C LEU A 25 -4.69 13.90 -7.39
N ARG A 26 -3.42 13.90 -6.96
CA ARG A 26 -2.30 13.40 -7.78
C ARG A 26 -2.41 11.90 -8.03
N ILE A 27 -2.76 11.11 -7.02
CA ILE A 27 -3.02 9.67 -7.16
C ILE A 27 -4.20 9.42 -8.11
N LYS A 28 -5.29 10.19 -7.98
CA LYS A 28 -6.44 10.09 -8.89
C LYS A 28 -6.02 10.26 -10.34
N ASN A 29 -5.22 11.28 -10.64
CA ASN A 29 -4.68 11.50 -11.97
C ASN A 29 -3.75 10.35 -12.42
N ALA A 30 -2.89 9.86 -11.54
CA ALA A 30 -1.94 8.79 -11.83
C ALA A 30 -2.62 7.43 -12.12
N LEU A 31 -3.80 7.17 -11.54
CA LEU A 31 -4.56 5.93 -11.75
C LEU A 31 -5.66 6.05 -12.82
N SER A 32 -5.88 7.26 -13.36
CA SER A 32 -6.94 7.51 -14.36
C SER A 32 -6.70 6.82 -15.70
N PHE A 33 -5.54 6.19 -15.91
CA PHE A 33 -5.25 5.39 -17.11
C PHE A 33 -5.89 4.00 -17.06
N LEU A 34 -6.33 3.54 -15.88
CA LEU A 34 -7.01 2.25 -15.76
C LEU A 34 -8.38 2.29 -16.48
N PRO A 35 -8.81 1.20 -17.13
CA PRO A 35 -9.94 1.24 -18.05
C PRO A 35 -11.29 1.60 -17.44
N ASP A 36 -11.65 1.03 -16.29
CA ASP A 36 -12.93 1.34 -15.64
C ASP A 36 -12.88 2.73 -14.98
N ASN A 37 -11.67 3.22 -14.70
CA ASN A 37 -11.39 4.51 -14.09
C ASN A 37 -12.13 4.68 -12.75
N ALA A 38 -12.22 3.58 -11.99
CA ALA A 38 -12.95 3.51 -10.72
C ALA A 38 -12.44 4.55 -9.70
N ILE A 39 -11.17 4.95 -9.82
CA ILE A 39 -10.55 5.99 -9.00
C ILE A 39 -11.30 7.34 -9.05
N LYS A 40 -12.10 7.62 -10.09
CA LYS A 40 -12.90 8.84 -10.17
C LYS A 40 -13.91 8.96 -9.03
N GLU A 41 -14.43 7.82 -8.55
CA GLU A 41 -15.44 7.76 -7.49
C GLU A 41 -14.89 8.10 -6.10
N VAL A 42 -13.58 7.96 -5.90
CA VAL A 42 -12.91 8.29 -4.63
C VAL A 42 -12.94 9.80 -4.40
N ALA A 43 -13.59 10.26 -3.34
CA ALA A 43 -13.57 11.68 -2.98
C ALA A 43 -12.17 12.09 -2.49
N PRO A 44 -11.76 13.36 -2.68
CA PRO A 44 -10.40 13.79 -2.31
C PRO A 44 -10.06 13.70 -0.81
N ASP A 45 -11.06 13.54 0.05
CA ASP A 45 -10.95 13.39 1.51
C ASP A 45 -11.29 11.98 2.01
N ASP A 46 -11.62 11.03 1.13
CA ASP A 46 -12.03 9.68 1.55
C ASP A 46 -10.93 8.95 2.31
N VAL A 47 -9.67 9.05 1.88
CA VAL A 47 -8.55 8.37 2.55
C VAL A 47 -8.32 8.95 3.94
N GLU A 48 -8.48 10.27 4.09
CA GLU A 48 -8.40 10.93 5.39
C GLU A 48 -9.52 10.46 6.33
N LYS A 49 -10.71 10.21 5.79
CA LYS A 49 -11.94 9.84 6.51
C LYS A 49 -12.04 8.36 6.87
N TYR A 50 -11.63 7.45 5.97
CA TYR A 50 -11.95 6.02 6.07
C TYR A 50 -10.76 5.12 6.41
N GLU A 51 -9.56 5.68 6.63
CA GLU A 51 -8.28 4.99 6.86
C GLU A 51 -7.81 4.08 5.71
N VAL A 52 -8.70 3.32 5.08
CA VAL A 52 -8.48 2.47 3.91
C VAL A 52 -9.57 2.74 2.87
N VAL A 53 -9.15 3.03 1.65
CA VAL A 53 -10.06 3.17 0.50
C VAL A 53 -9.61 2.21 -0.59
N ARG A 54 -10.50 1.27 -0.95
CA ARG A 54 -10.25 0.28 -2.00
C ARG A 54 -10.80 0.77 -3.33
N VAL A 55 -9.95 0.74 -4.35
CA VAL A 55 -10.29 1.04 -5.75
C VAL A 55 -10.29 -0.28 -6.50
N VAL A 56 -11.43 -0.63 -7.10
CA VAL A 56 -11.61 -1.90 -7.82
C VAL A 56 -11.79 -1.60 -9.31
N ASP A 57 -10.74 -1.81 -10.08
CA ASP A 57 -10.70 -1.71 -11.54
C ASP A 57 -10.24 -3.08 -12.10
N GLU A 58 -9.56 -3.13 -13.26
CA GLU A 58 -8.84 -4.32 -13.72
C GLU A 58 -7.89 -4.93 -12.66
N ILE A 59 -7.40 -4.08 -11.75
CA ILE A 59 -6.64 -4.46 -10.57
C ILE A 59 -7.26 -3.80 -9.33
N ALA A 60 -7.17 -4.48 -8.18
CA ALA A 60 -7.56 -3.90 -6.90
C ALA A 60 -6.38 -3.12 -6.29
N ILE A 61 -6.62 -1.88 -5.88
CA ILE A 61 -5.63 -1.02 -5.22
C ILE A 61 -6.22 -0.52 -3.90
N ASP A 62 -5.51 -0.73 -2.79
CA ASP A 62 -5.85 -0.19 -1.49
C ASP A 62 -5.02 1.06 -1.19
N LEU A 63 -5.70 2.19 -0.98
CA LEU A 63 -5.09 3.42 -0.48
C LEU A 63 -5.18 3.43 1.03
N LEU A 64 -4.03 3.31 1.69
CA LEU A 64 -3.89 3.23 3.14
C LEU A 64 -3.40 4.58 3.69
N LYS A 65 -4.16 5.18 4.60
CA LYS A 65 -3.71 6.30 5.45
C LYS A 65 -2.60 5.85 6.41
N LYS A 66 -2.77 4.67 6.98
CA LYS A 66 -1.82 4.02 7.89
C LYS A 66 -1.95 2.51 7.81
N ALA A 67 -0.87 1.81 8.16
CA ALA A 67 -0.85 0.37 8.35
C ALA A 67 -0.36 0.09 9.78
N CYS A 68 -1.25 -0.43 10.64
CA CYS A 68 -1.07 -0.39 12.10
C CYS A 68 -0.78 1.05 12.56
N GLU A 69 0.39 1.29 13.15
CA GLU A 69 0.81 2.61 13.65
C GLU A 69 1.69 3.39 12.64
N ILE A 70 1.91 2.84 11.45
CA ILE A 70 2.81 3.41 10.44
C ILE A 70 2.03 4.24 9.44
N THR A 71 2.34 5.53 9.40
CA THR A 71 1.90 6.48 8.37
C THR A 71 2.95 6.61 7.27
N TYR A 72 2.58 7.19 6.13
CA TYR A 72 3.51 7.47 5.03
C TYR A 72 4.77 8.22 5.50
N GLU A 73 4.60 9.25 6.34
CA GLU A 73 5.70 10.07 6.88
C GLU A 73 6.71 9.28 7.73
N LYS A 74 6.26 8.19 8.38
CA LYS A 74 7.07 7.36 9.29
C LYS A 74 7.62 6.11 8.61
N ALA A 75 7.18 5.83 7.38
CA ALA A 75 7.60 4.65 6.66
C ALA A 75 9.05 4.81 6.17
N GLY A 76 9.86 3.80 6.46
CA GLY A 76 11.15 3.62 5.79
C GLY A 76 10.93 3.12 4.37
N ILE A 77 11.68 3.68 3.43
CA ILE A 77 11.56 3.38 1.99
C ILE A 77 12.89 2.84 1.50
N GLU A 78 12.83 1.76 0.73
CA GLU A 78 13.90 1.36 -0.15
C GLU A 78 13.40 1.28 -1.60
N TYR A 79 14.31 1.06 -2.53
CA TYR A 79 14.00 1.04 -3.94
C TYR A 79 14.27 -0.33 -4.53
N PHE A 80 13.24 -0.91 -5.13
CA PHE A 80 13.33 -2.10 -5.94
C PHE A 80 13.33 -1.70 -7.42
N GLU A 81 14.26 -2.24 -8.21
CA GLU A 81 14.29 -1.99 -9.65
C GLU A 81 13.60 -3.13 -10.41
N PHE A 82 12.57 -2.78 -11.18
CA PHE A 82 11.85 -3.72 -12.02
C PHE A 82 11.72 -3.18 -13.43
N LYS A 83 12.28 -3.90 -14.41
CA LYS A 83 12.25 -3.50 -15.82
C LYS A 83 12.74 -2.05 -16.04
N GLY A 84 13.78 -1.63 -15.30
CA GLY A 84 14.33 -0.27 -15.36
C GLY A 84 13.51 0.80 -14.64
N ILE A 85 12.42 0.42 -13.96
CA ILE A 85 11.59 1.33 -13.14
C ILE A 85 12.01 1.16 -11.68
N ARG A 86 12.38 2.27 -11.02
CA ARG A 86 12.62 2.30 -9.58
C ARG A 86 11.29 2.44 -8.84
N ILE A 87 10.92 1.40 -8.11
CA ILE A 87 9.67 1.32 -7.36
C ILE A 87 10.00 1.52 -5.87
N PRO A 88 9.42 2.53 -5.19
CA PRO A 88 9.55 2.67 -3.75
C PRO A 88 8.75 1.55 -3.07
N VAL A 89 9.40 0.83 -2.16
CA VAL A 89 8.78 -0.21 -1.33
C VAL A 89 9.10 0.05 0.13
N ALA A 90 8.22 -0.39 1.03
CA ALA A 90 8.46 -0.28 2.46
C ALA A 90 9.66 -1.16 2.85
N ASP A 91 10.58 -0.58 3.61
CA ASP A 91 11.75 -1.32 4.10
C ASP A 91 11.35 -2.43 5.08
N ILE A 92 12.27 -3.36 5.33
CA ILE A 92 11.99 -4.51 6.21
C ILE A 92 11.53 -4.08 7.61
N SER A 93 12.11 -3.01 8.15
CA SER A 93 11.76 -2.49 9.49
C SER A 93 10.32 -1.98 9.54
N THR A 94 9.87 -1.37 8.45
CA THR A 94 8.53 -0.84 8.27
C THR A 94 7.55 -1.98 8.06
N MET A 95 7.89 -2.95 7.21
CA MET A 95 7.08 -4.16 6.98
C MET A 95 6.85 -4.95 8.26
N ILE A 96 7.85 -5.09 9.13
CA ILE A 96 7.68 -5.73 10.45
C ILE A 96 6.64 -4.98 11.28
N LYS A 97 6.70 -3.65 11.32
CA LYS A 97 5.77 -2.81 12.10
C LYS A 97 4.34 -2.86 11.56
N THR A 98 4.14 -3.01 10.25
CA THR A 98 2.80 -3.16 9.67
C THR A 98 2.16 -4.53 9.93
N LYS A 99 2.94 -5.51 10.43
CA LYS A 99 2.51 -6.89 10.74
C LYS A 99 2.39 -7.16 12.25
N GLN A 100 2.35 -6.12 13.08
CA GLN A 100 2.14 -6.26 14.53
C GLN A 100 0.66 -6.39 14.91
N GLY A 101 -0.24 -6.51 13.93
CA GLY A 101 -1.67 -6.71 14.13
C GLY A 101 -2.03 -8.06 14.75
N ALA A 102 -3.28 -8.18 15.21
CA ALA A 102 -3.77 -9.39 15.86
C ALA A 102 -4.19 -10.51 14.89
N ARG A 103 -4.11 -10.30 13.56
CA ARG A 103 -4.61 -11.29 12.61
C ARG A 103 -3.69 -12.51 12.63
N PRO A 104 -4.23 -13.74 12.61
CA PRO A 104 -3.40 -14.96 12.58
C PRO A 104 -2.33 -14.94 11.47
N ARG A 105 -2.67 -14.39 10.30
CA ARG A 105 -1.77 -14.23 9.15
C ARG A 105 -0.61 -13.25 9.42
N ASP A 106 -0.83 -12.23 10.24
CA ASP A 106 0.21 -11.26 10.56
C ASP A 106 1.32 -11.93 11.40
N LYS A 107 1.00 -12.95 12.21
CA LYS A 107 2.00 -13.71 13.00
C LYS A 107 2.93 -14.56 12.14
N GLU A 108 2.39 -15.17 11.08
CA GLU A 108 3.19 -15.95 10.11
C GLU A 108 4.11 -15.02 9.30
N ASP A 109 3.55 -13.93 8.76
CA ASP A 109 4.32 -12.92 8.02
C ASP A 109 5.43 -12.34 8.92
N LEU A 110 5.13 -11.99 10.18
CA LEU A 110 6.11 -11.44 11.12
C LEU A 110 7.25 -12.42 11.40
N SER A 111 6.93 -13.70 11.63
CA SER A 111 7.94 -14.73 11.91
C SER A 111 8.92 -14.88 10.76
N PHE A 112 8.43 -14.85 9.51
CA PHE A 112 9.27 -14.86 8.32
C PHE A 112 10.13 -13.60 8.23
N LEU A 113 9.52 -12.41 8.36
CA LEU A 113 10.22 -11.13 8.24
C LEU A 113 11.35 -10.96 9.26
N THR A 114 11.18 -11.46 10.49
CA THR A 114 12.23 -11.40 11.53
C THR A 114 13.39 -12.39 11.30
N SER A 115 13.26 -13.31 10.35
CA SER A 115 14.29 -14.32 10.03
C SER A 115 15.19 -13.94 8.85
N LEU A 116 14.86 -12.84 8.15
CA LEU A 116 15.65 -12.26 7.06
C LEU A 116 16.78 -11.39 7.62
#